data_AF-A0A1I7UPP6-F1
#
_entry.id   AF-A0A1I7UPP6-F1
#
_cell.length_a   1.000
_cell.length_b   1.000
_cell.length_c   1.000
_cell.angle_alpha   90.00
_cell.angle_beta   90.00
_cell.angle_gamma   90.00
#
_symmetry.space_group_name_H-M   'P 1'
#
loop_
_entity.id
_entity.type
_entity.pdbx_description
1 polymer ?
#
loop_
_entity_poly.entity_id
_entity_poly.type
_entity_poly.pdbx_seq_one_letter_code
_entity_poly.pdbx_strand_id
1 'polypeptide(L)'
;MLNQTSMPVHLVVDFAEDVYIHVGTDTKPSRSNVTDQASDHIIGGEVMRMSFYPDGLTLQNESLQNHLLLTAHLLDTYRKSTVSVEFCYPTQPALAWEFMKMVNQRRVPVKSFSFLIYAASSEFIPKILDECTEVTDLIWFNAMLPDNFFYTPPRPFKATEFRVNIATKWFDPQSFMSCRRIILKINRNSTWTAQWWNAFIQNWIDSDVALEYLSCNHTESSNFLEMISGLSQPYVIIQFLLS
;
A
#
# COMPACT_ATOMS: atom_id res chain seq x y z
N MET A 1 5.78 -26.17 -16.04
CA MET A 1 6.17 -24.78 -16.42
C MET A 1 4.99 -24.19 -17.15
N LEU A 2 4.25 -23.28 -16.51
CA LEU A 2 3.22 -22.48 -17.18
C LEU A 2 3.93 -21.30 -17.86
N ASN A 3 3.83 -21.18 -19.17
CA ASN A 3 4.25 -19.98 -19.89
C ASN A 3 3.35 -18.82 -19.42
N GLN A 4 3.83 -18.01 -18.47
CA GLN A 4 3.24 -16.71 -18.16
C GLN A 4 3.45 -15.82 -19.38
N THR A 5 2.40 -15.66 -20.20
CA THR A 5 2.28 -14.48 -21.03
C THR A 5 2.24 -13.29 -20.08
N SER A 6 3.33 -12.51 -20.05
CA SER A 6 3.43 -11.29 -19.25
C SER A 6 2.26 -10.38 -19.63
N MET A 7 1.29 -10.19 -18.73
CA MET A 7 0.25 -9.21 -18.97
C MET A 7 0.86 -7.80 -18.94
N PRO A 8 0.42 -6.90 -19.83
CA PRO A 8 0.94 -5.55 -19.90
C PRO A 8 0.63 -4.78 -18.61
N VAL A 9 1.64 -4.11 -18.05
CA VAL A 9 1.48 -3.26 -16.87
C VAL A 9 1.11 -1.86 -17.35
N HIS A 10 -0.04 -1.35 -16.93
CA HIS A 10 -0.46 0.01 -17.27
C HIS A 10 -0.08 0.99 -16.17
N LEU A 11 0.32 2.20 -16.58
CA LEU A 11 0.40 3.37 -15.72
C LEU A 11 -0.81 4.27 -16.01
N VAL A 12 -1.58 4.56 -14.97
CA VAL A 12 -2.79 5.40 -15.01
C VAL A 12 -2.59 6.53 -14.01
N VAL A 13 -2.92 7.75 -14.41
CA VAL A 13 -2.81 8.94 -13.56
C VAL A 13 -4.12 9.70 -13.59
N ASP A 14 -4.66 10.01 -12.42
CA ASP A 14 -5.88 10.80 -12.22
C ASP A 14 -5.54 12.09 -11.45
N PHE A 15 -6.17 13.20 -11.83
CA PHE A 15 -5.92 14.56 -11.36
C PHE A 15 -7.15 15.21 -10.67
N ALA A 16 -8.22 14.47 -10.36
CA ALA A 16 -9.49 15.03 -9.90
C ALA A 16 -9.41 15.85 -8.59
N GLU A 17 -8.63 15.40 -7.61
CA GLU A 17 -8.41 16.12 -6.34
C GLU A 17 -6.92 16.14 -5.98
N ASP A 18 -6.38 14.95 -5.72
CA ASP A 18 -4.95 14.67 -5.55
C ASP A 18 -4.40 13.97 -6.80
N VAL A 19 -3.08 13.92 -6.96
CA VAL A 19 -2.48 13.14 -8.04
C VAL A 19 -2.53 11.66 -7.64
N TYR A 20 -3.43 10.90 -8.25
CA TYR A 20 -3.55 9.46 -8.03
C TYR A 20 -2.81 8.70 -9.13
N ILE A 21 -1.86 7.85 -8.74
CA ILE A 21 -1.03 7.09 -9.67
C ILE A 21 -1.25 5.60 -9.42
N HIS A 22 -1.76 4.91 -10.43
CA HIS A 22 -1.97 3.47 -10.40
C HIS A 22 -1.03 2.78 -11.39
N VAL A 23 -0.39 1.70 -10.94
CA VAL A 23 0.48 0.86 -11.76
C VAL A 23 0.08 -0.61 -11.61
N GLY A 24 -0.35 -1.26 -12.69
CA GLY A 24 -0.77 -2.67 -12.65
C GLY A 24 -1.76 -3.05 -13.74
N THR A 25 -2.40 -4.22 -13.59
CA THR A 25 -3.47 -4.69 -14.48
C THR A 25 -4.87 -4.54 -13.88
N ASP A 26 -4.99 -4.39 -12.56
CA ASP A 26 -6.30 -4.29 -11.88
C ASP A 26 -6.84 -2.86 -11.96
N THR A 27 -7.34 -2.49 -13.12
CA THR A 27 -8.01 -1.20 -13.32
C THR A 27 -9.47 -1.31 -12.89
N LYS A 28 -9.76 -1.32 -11.58
CA LYS A 28 -11.14 -1.14 -11.11
C LYS A 28 -11.67 0.28 -11.41
N PRO A 29 -12.99 0.46 -11.57
CA PRO A 29 -13.55 1.15 -12.72
C PRO A 29 -13.90 2.61 -12.44
N SER A 30 -13.07 3.53 -12.92
CA SER A 30 -13.49 4.89 -13.26
C SER A 30 -12.89 5.33 -14.59
N ARG A 31 -12.70 4.40 -15.53
CA ARG A 31 -12.45 4.75 -16.93
C ARG A 31 -13.73 5.38 -17.48
N SER A 32 -13.89 6.69 -17.24
CA SER A 32 -14.61 7.55 -18.17
C SER A 32 -14.08 7.21 -19.56
N ASN A 33 -15.00 6.97 -20.51
CA ASN A 33 -14.72 6.46 -21.85
C ASN A 33 -13.37 6.96 -22.37
N VAL A 34 -12.35 6.09 -22.34
CA VAL A 34 -11.04 6.42 -22.90
C VAL A 34 -11.33 6.84 -24.31
N THR A 35 -11.05 8.10 -24.66
CA THR A 35 -11.09 8.47 -26.07
C THR A 35 -10.08 7.57 -26.77
N ASP A 36 -10.52 6.78 -27.74
CA ASP A 36 -9.67 5.81 -28.48
C ASP A 36 -8.46 6.46 -29.19
N GLN A 37 -8.31 7.78 -29.11
CA GLN A 37 -7.20 8.54 -29.65
C GLN A 37 -6.02 8.59 -28.68
N ALA A 38 -5.16 7.59 -28.80
CA ALA A 38 -3.80 7.69 -28.29
C ALA A 38 -2.95 8.56 -29.22
N SER A 39 -2.13 9.43 -28.65
CA SER A 39 -1.18 10.28 -29.37
C SER A 39 0.24 10.08 -28.86
N ASP A 40 1.21 10.34 -29.73
CA ASP A 40 2.63 10.25 -29.40
C ASP A 40 3.10 11.58 -28.81
N HIS A 41 3.83 11.51 -27.69
CA HIS A 41 4.39 12.65 -26.98
C HIS A 41 5.85 12.40 -26.65
N ILE A 42 6.64 13.47 -26.51
CA ILE A 42 8.05 13.36 -26.17
C ILE A 42 8.26 13.79 -24.73
N ILE A 43 8.73 12.87 -23.88
CA ILE A 43 9.09 13.14 -22.48
C ILE A 43 10.51 12.68 -22.25
N GLY A 44 11.38 13.59 -21.80
CA GLY A 44 12.79 13.27 -21.55
C GLY A 44 13.55 12.81 -22.80
N GLY A 45 13.06 13.15 -24.00
CA GLY A 45 13.61 12.69 -25.28
C GLY A 45 13.04 11.36 -25.78
N GLU A 46 12.21 10.67 -24.98
CA GLU A 46 11.58 9.40 -25.35
C GLU A 46 10.18 9.61 -25.90
N VAL A 47 9.84 8.90 -26.99
CA VAL A 47 8.49 8.91 -27.57
C VAL A 47 7.60 7.97 -26.77
N MET A 48 6.55 8.52 -26.19
CA MET A 48 5.58 7.83 -25.36
C MET A 48 4.18 7.97 -25.95
N ARG A 49 3.52 6.84 -26.14
CA ARG A 49 2.14 6.79 -26.61
C ARG A 49 1.19 6.87 -25.42
N MET A 50 0.42 7.95 -25.33
CA MET A 50 -0.46 8.23 -24.20
C MET A 50 -1.90 8.41 -24.67
N SER A 51 -2.85 8.07 -23.81
CA SER A 51 -4.27 8.37 -24.01
C SER A 51 -4.73 9.28 -22.88
N PHE A 52 -5.39 10.38 -23.22
CA PHE A 52 -5.87 11.38 -22.26
C PHE A 52 -7.38 11.24 -22.06
N TYR A 53 -7.84 11.63 -20.89
CA TYR A 53 -9.25 11.78 -20.54
C TYR A 53 -9.39 13.04 -19.66
N PRO A 54 -10.61 13.57 -19.43
CA PRO A 54 -10.78 14.87 -18.77
C PRO A 54 -10.00 15.03 -17.46
N ASP A 55 -9.90 13.94 -16.70
CA ASP A 55 -9.30 13.94 -15.37
C ASP A 55 -7.98 13.14 -15.31
N GLY A 56 -7.35 12.79 -16.44
CA GLY A 56 -6.15 11.95 -16.37
C GLY A 56 -5.55 11.46 -17.68
N LEU A 57 -4.61 10.52 -17.54
CA LEU A 57 -3.93 9.88 -18.66
C LEU A 57 -3.59 8.42 -18.38
N THR A 58 -3.41 7.66 -19.47
CA THR A 58 -2.81 6.33 -19.44
C THR A 58 -1.62 6.25 -20.38
N LEU A 59 -0.58 5.54 -19.97
CA LEU A 59 0.58 5.24 -20.81
C LEU A 59 0.40 3.86 -21.46
N GLN A 60 0.52 3.80 -22.79
CA GLN A 60 0.41 2.57 -23.56
C GLN A 60 1.76 1.84 -23.76
N ASN A 61 2.89 2.52 -23.49
CA ASN A 61 4.23 1.97 -23.70
C ASN A 61 4.85 1.50 -22.37
N GLU A 62 5.21 0.22 -22.28
CA GLU A 62 5.31 -0.55 -21.02
C GLU A 62 6.73 -0.66 -20.45
N SER A 63 7.70 0.10 -20.97
CA SER A 63 9.04 0.02 -20.40
C SER A 63 9.07 0.63 -19.00
N LEU A 64 9.81 -0.03 -18.09
CA LEU A 64 10.10 0.49 -16.74
C LEU A 64 10.59 1.93 -16.79
N GLN A 65 11.48 2.21 -17.75
CA GLN A 65 12.06 3.53 -17.95
C GLN A 65 11.00 4.58 -18.32
N ASN A 66 10.03 4.23 -19.17
CA ASN A 66 8.96 5.16 -19.55
C ASN A 66 8.03 5.46 -18.37
N HIS A 67 7.71 4.46 -17.55
CA HIS A 67 6.92 4.66 -16.33
C HIS A 67 7.63 5.64 -15.38
N LEU A 68 8.93 5.45 -15.16
CA LEU A 68 9.73 6.31 -14.29
C LEU A 68 9.89 7.72 -14.87
N LEU A 69 10.14 7.85 -16.18
CA LEU A 69 10.29 9.14 -16.84
C LEU A 69 9.00 9.97 -16.83
N LEU A 70 7.86 9.35 -17.18
CA LEU A 70 6.57 10.02 -17.14
C LEU A 70 6.21 10.43 -15.70
N THR A 71 6.40 9.53 -14.74
CA THR A 71 6.18 9.84 -13.32
C THR A 71 7.05 11.02 -12.88
N ALA A 72 8.36 10.98 -13.16
CA ALA A 72 9.27 12.07 -12.81
C ALA A 72 8.79 13.41 -13.37
N HIS A 73 8.40 13.41 -14.65
CA HIS A 73 7.87 14.58 -15.32
C HIS A 73 6.60 15.12 -14.64
N LEU A 74 5.67 14.24 -14.26
CA LEU A 74 4.45 14.60 -13.55
C LEU A 74 4.75 15.19 -12.17
N LEU A 75 5.60 14.55 -11.37
CA LEU A 75 6.00 15.05 -10.06
C LEU A 75 6.71 16.41 -10.16
N ASP A 76 7.52 16.61 -11.20
CA ASP A 76 8.23 17.88 -11.44
C ASP A 76 7.29 18.99 -11.93
N THR A 77 6.18 18.63 -12.57
CA THR A 77 5.15 19.55 -13.09
C THR A 77 4.15 19.95 -11.99
N TYR A 78 3.72 18.99 -11.17
CA TYR A 78 2.69 19.15 -10.14
C TYR A 78 3.30 19.24 -8.72
N ARG A 79 4.32 20.08 -8.53
CA ARG A 79 5.16 20.16 -7.30
C ARG A 79 4.42 20.40 -5.97
N LYS A 80 3.16 20.83 -5.98
CA LYS A 80 2.37 21.09 -4.76
C LYS A 80 1.26 20.08 -4.51
N SER A 81 1.07 19.14 -5.42
CA SER A 81 0.03 18.14 -5.28
C SER A 81 0.47 17.08 -4.29
N THR A 82 -0.45 16.66 -3.44
CA THR A 82 -0.26 15.44 -2.67
C THR A 82 -0.47 14.26 -3.61
N VAL A 83 0.30 13.19 -3.43
CA VAL A 83 0.19 11.98 -4.26
C VAL A 83 -0.43 10.84 -3.48
N SER A 84 -1.23 10.05 -4.18
CA SER A 84 -1.68 8.74 -3.75
C SER A 84 -1.22 7.70 -4.77
N VAL A 85 -0.64 6.61 -4.30
CA VAL A 85 0.03 5.65 -5.18
C VAL A 85 -0.51 4.25 -4.91
N GLU A 86 -0.86 3.54 -5.97
CA GLU A 86 -1.29 2.15 -5.92
C GLU A 86 -0.49 1.30 -6.90
N PHE A 87 0.14 0.25 -6.39
CA PHE A 87 0.82 -0.77 -7.18
C PHE A 87 0.04 -2.08 -7.08
N CYS A 88 -0.49 -2.54 -8.19
CA CYS A 88 -1.18 -3.82 -8.30
C CYS A 88 -0.33 -4.82 -9.08
N TYR A 89 -0.62 -6.11 -8.90
CA TYR A 89 -0.08 -7.17 -9.77
C TYR A 89 -0.28 -6.80 -11.25
N PRO A 90 0.69 -7.08 -12.16
CA PRO A 90 1.96 -7.77 -11.94
C PRO A 90 3.16 -6.81 -11.72
N THR A 91 2.96 -5.63 -11.15
CA THR A 91 4.04 -4.65 -10.92
C THR A 91 5.23 -5.28 -10.17
N GLN A 92 6.44 -5.08 -10.71
CA GLN A 92 7.67 -5.53 -10.08
C GLN A 92 7.98 -4.69 -8.82
N PRO A 93 8.37 -5.31 -7.69
CA PRO A 93 8.75 -4.58 -6.48
C PRO A 93 9.85 -3.53 -6.69
N ALA A 94 10.80 -3.81 -7.58
CA ALA A 94 11.87 -2.86 -7.92
C ALA A 94 11.33 -1.54 -8.50
N LEU A 95 10.26 -1.61 -9.33
CA LEU A 95 9.60 -0.41 -9.86
C LEU A 95 8.98 0.42 -8.74
N ALA A 96 8.24 -0.22 -7.83
CA ALA A 96 7.61 0.47 -6.72
C ALA A 96 8.63 1.12 -5.78
N TRP A 97 9.75 0.45 -5.53
CA TRP A 97 10.83 1.02 -4.73
C TRP A 97 11.47 2.24 -5.40
N GLU A 98 11.87 2.14 -6.68
CA GLU A 98 12.47 3.28 -7.39
C GLU A 98 11.49 4.45 -7.53
N PHE A 99 10.21 4.16 -7.70
CA PHE A 99 9.15 5.17 -7.70
C PHE A 99 9.07 5.89 -6.34
N MET A 100 8.95 5.15 -5.23
CA MET A 100 8.81 5.77 -3.91
C MET A 100 10.05 6.56 -3.50
N LYS A 101 11.24 6.03 -3.84
CA LYS A 101 12.50 6.76 -3.69
C LYS A 101 12.51 8.08 -4.46
N MET A 102 11.99 8.09 -5.69
CA MET A 102 11.88 9.29 -6.51
C MET A 102 10.94 10.34 -5.90
N VAL A 103 9.79 9.90 -5.38
CA VAL A 103 8.80 10.73 -4.67
C VAL A 103 9.44 11.37 -3.43
N ASN A 104 10.12 10.57 -2.61
CA ASN A 104 10.76 11.04 -1.38
C ASN A 104 11.95 11.96 -1.63
N GLN A 105 12.77 11.68 -2.65
CA GLN A 105 13.87 12.58 -3.06
C GLN A 105 13.36 13.97 -3.45
N ARG A 106 12.17 14.05 -4.06
CA ARG A 106 11.49 15.30 -4.41
C ARG A 106 10.71 15.92 -3.26
N ARG A 107 10.63 15.24 -2.12
CA ARG A 107 9.86 15.65 -0.93
C ARG A 107 8.37 15.88 -1.27
N VAL A 108 7.84 15.08 -2.19
CA VAL A 108 6.42 15.16 -2.55
C VAL A 108 5.61 14.51 -1.42
N PRO A 109 4.62 15.20 -0.84
CA PRO A 109 3.78 14.63 0.20
C PRO A 109 3.00 13.42 -0.33
N VAL A 110 3.04 12.31 0.40
CA VAL A 110 2.29 11.10 0.06
C VAL A 110 1.14 10.94 1.04
N LYS A 111 -0.09 10.99 0.53
CA LYS A 111 -1.29 10.74 1.33
C LYS A 111 -1.49 9.25 1.54
N SER A 112 -1.49 8.50 0.44
CA SER A 112 -1.83 7.09 0.47
C SER A 112 -0.86 6.26 -0.36
N PHE A 113 -0.53 5.09 0.14
CA PHE A 113 0.29 4.09 -0.54
C PHE A 113 -0.38 2.72 -0.44
N SER A 114 -0.62 2.08 -1.58
CA SER A 114 -1.16 0.73 -1.67
C SER A 114 -0.24 -0.16 -2.49
N PHE A 115 0.06 -1.34 -1.97
CA PHE A 115 0.96 -2.31 -2.60
C PHE A 115 0.34 -3.70 -2.55
N LEU A 116 -0.32 -4.07 -3.65
CA LEU A 116 -1.21 -5.22 -3.80
C LEU A 116 -0.62 -6.20 -4.83
N ILE A 117 0.47 -6.86 -4.47
CA ILE A 117 1.17 -7.77 -5.38
C ILE A 117 1.26 -9.20 -4.82
N TYR A 118 1.20 -10.18 -5.71
CA TYR A 118 1.36 -11.60 -5.34
C TYR A 118 2.81 -12.11 -5.50
N ALA A 119 3.80 -11.22 -5.58
CA ALA A 119 5.18 -11.61 -5.81
C ALA A 119 5.96 -11.79 -4.50
N ALA A 120 6.65 -12.92 -4.36
CA ALA A 120 7.56 -13.20 -3.27
C ALA A 120 8.90 -12.50 -3.52
N SER A 121 9.06 -11.25 -3.09
CA SER A 121 10.37 -10.61 -3.05
C SER A 121 10.65 -10.05 -1.67
N SER A 122 11.33 -10.80 -0.81
CA SER A 122 11.72 -10.32 0.51
C SER A 122 12.76 -9.19 0.48
N GLU A 123 13.44 -8.98 -0.66
CA GLU A 123 14.53 -7.99 -0.77
C GLU A 123 14.00 -6.54 -0.86
N PHE A 124 12.98 -6.30 -1.68
CA PHE A 124 12.48 -4.94 -1.93
C PHE A 124 11.44 -4.49 -0.92
N ILE A 125 10.80 -5.41 -0.21
CA ILE A 125 9.68 -5.11 0.68
C ILE A 125 10.11 -4.21 1.85
N PRO A 126 11.22 -4.50 2.59
CA PRO A 126 11.73 -3.57 3.60
C PRO A 126 12.03 -2.20 3.00
N LYS A 127 12.69 -2.17 1.83
CA LYS A 127 13.09 -0.93 1.16
C LYS A 127 11.88 -0.08 0.80
N ILE A 128 10.81 -0.68 0.29
CA ILE A 128 9.55 0.00 -0.03
C ILE A 128 8.91 0.56 1.25
N LEU A 129 8.83 -0.24 2.31
CA LEU A 129 8.21 0.18 3.58
C LEU A 129 9.00 1.31 4.25
N ASP A 130 10.33 1.30 4.17
CA ASP A 130 11.18 2.37 4.70
C ASP A 130 10.87 3.72 4.01
N GLU A 131 10.64 3.69 2.70
CA GLU A 131 10.20 4.86 1.92
C GLU A 131 8.75 5.27 2.24
N CYS A 132 7.95 4.43 2.90
CA CYS A 132 6.55 4.74 3.25
C CYS A 132 6.39 5.34 4.66
N THR A 133 7.47 5.52 5.42
CA THR A 133 7.41 6.01 6.81
C THR A 133 6.76 7.40 6.96
N GLU A 134 6.79 8.22 5.91
CA GLU A 134 6.25 9.58 5.87
C GLU A 134 4.84 9.68 5.25
N VAL A 135 4.25 8.56 4.83
CA VAL A 135 2.87 8.52 4.31
C VAL A 135 1.91 8.92 5.44
N THR A 136 0.92 9.77 5.16
CA THR A 136 0.13 10.44 6.22
C THR A 136 -1.26 9.83 6.46
N ASP A 137 -1.91 9.31 5.43
CA ASP A 137 -3.30 8.84 5.51
C ASP A 137 -3.33 7.31 5.59
N LEU A 138 -3.03 6.63 4.48
CA LEU A 138 -3.19 5.17 4.36
C LEU A 138 -1.93 4.49 3.86
N ILE A 139 -1.51 3.45 4.56
CA ILE A 139 -0.61 2.43 4.01
C ILE A 139 -1.36 1.11 3.93
N TRP A 140 -1.51 0.55 2.72
CA TRP A 140 -2.10 -0.76 2.51
C TRP A 140 -1.12 -1.71 1.85
N PHE A 141 -0.72 -2.73 2.59
CA PHE A 141 0.22 -3.73 2.14
C PHE A 141 -0.42 -5.12 2.03
N ASN A 142 -0.45 -5.67 0.83
CA ASN A 142 -0.91 -7.03 0.56
C ASN A 142 0.13 -7.74 -0.32
N ALA A 143 1.04 -8.45 0.34
CA ALA A 143 2.08 -9.23 -0.31
C ALA A 143 2.19 -10.63 0.30
N MET A 144 2.55 -11.62 -0.52
CA MET A 144 2.88 -12.97 -0.06
C MET A 144 4.37 -13.03 0.27
N LEU A 145 4.70 -12.99 1.55
CA LEU A 145 6.09 -13.02 2.03
C LEU A 145 6.43 -14.36 2.68
N PRO A 146 7.69 -14.83 2.61
CA PRO A 146 8.14 -16.03 3.30
C PRO A 146 7.87 -16.00 4.81
N ASP A 147 7.65 -17.16 5.44
CA ASP A 147 7.37 -17.26 6.88
C ASP A 147 8.51 -16.78 7.79
N ASN A 148 9.74 -16.78 7.26
CA ASN A 148 10.94 -16.32 7.97
C ASN A 148 11.27 -14.84 7.70
N PHE A 149 10.48 -14.15 6.87
CA PHE A 149 10.63 -12.72 6.69
C PHE A 149 10.15 -12.01 7.97
N PHE A 150 10.86 -10.98 8.39
CA PHE A 150 10.49 -10.14 9.53
C PHE A 150 10.94 -8.72 9.24
N TYR A 151 10.04 -7.76 9.43
CA TYR A 151 10.32 -6.35 9.20
C TYR A 151 10.20 -5.57 10.50
N THR A 152 11.23 -4.79 10.80
CA THR A 152 11.24 -3.80 11.87
C THR A 152 11.47 -2.44 11.23
N PRO A 153 10.53 -1.50 11.32
CA PRO A 153 10.69 -0.20 10.71
C PRO A 153 11.80 0.59 11.41
N PRO A 154 12.60 1.37 10.66
CA PRO A 154 13.67 2.18 11.23
C PRO A 154 13.14 3.36 12.06
N ARG A 155 11.88 3.74 11.86
CA ARG A 155 11.17 4.80 12.59
C ARG A 155 9.66 4.53 12.54
N PRO A 156 8.88 5.07 13.49
CA PRO A 156 7.43 4.96 13.46
C PRO A 156 6.83 5.53 12.17
N PHE A 157 5.72 4.95 11.72
CA PHE A 157 4.97 5.45 10.57
C PHE A 157 4.14 6.67 10.96
N LYS A 158 3.95 7.60 10.02
CA LYS A 158 3.04 8.76 10.21
C LYS A 158 1.61 8.49 9.75
N ALA A 159 1.36 7.32 9.16
CA ALA A 159 0.08 7.00 8.56
C ALA A 159 -1.01 6.93 9.62
N THR A 160 -2.18 7.50 9.30
CA THR A 160 -3.37 7.41 10.14
C THR A 160 -3.89 5.98 10.18
N GLU A 161 -3.86 5.30 9.04
CA GLU A 161 -4.37 3.95 8.85
C GLU A 161 -3.33 3.01 8.24
N PHE A 162 -3.14 1.85 8.87
CA PHE A 162 -2.28 0.79 8.36
C PHE A 162 -3.08 -0.49 8.11
N ARG A 163 -3.08 -0.96 6.86
CA ARG A 163 -3.73 -2.22 6.46
C ARG A 163 -2.68 -3.22 6.03
N VAL A 164 -2.69 -4.40 6.62
CA VAL A 164 -1.80 -5.48 6.21
C VAL A 164 -2.52 -6.81 6.13
N ASN A 165 -2.22 -7.55 5.05
CA ASN A 165 -2.59 -8.95 4.96
C ASN A 165 -1.50 -9.80 5.63
N ILE A 166 -1.75 -10.20 6.87
CA ILE A 166 -0.88 -11.03 7.71
C ILE A 166 -1.16 -12.49 7.38
N ALA A 167 -0.93 -12.84 6.12
CA ALA A 167 -0.81 -14.23 5.73
C ALA A 167 0.40 -14.88 6.45
N THR A 168 1.42 -14.10 6.80
CA THR A 168 2.72 -14.58 7.30
C THR A 168 3.25 -13.73 8.48
N LYS A 169 4.15 -14.30 9.30
CA LYS A 169 4.59 -13.78 10.62
C LYS A 169 5.51 -12.55 10.58
N TRP A 170 5.61 -11.89 9.43
CA TRP A 170 6.62 -10.87 9.21
C TRP A 170 6.33 -9.50 9.81
N PHE A 171 5.12 -9.35 10.35
CA PHE A 171 4.61 -8.12 10.88
C PHE A 171 4.64 -8.18 12.39
N ASP A 172 5.38 -7.26 13.02
CA ASP A 172 5.27 -6.95 14.43
C ASP A 172 4.30 -5.77 14.63
N PRO A 173 3.08 -6.00 15.13
CA PRO A 173 2.11 -4.93 15.34
C PRO A 173 2.60 -3.84 16.30
N GLN A 174 3.51 -4.15 17.23
CA GLN A 174 4.04 -3.14 18.16
C GLN A 174 4.87 -2.06 17.45
N SER A 175 5.44 -2.39 16.30
CA SER A 175 6.19 -1.43 15.49
C SER A 175 5.29 -0.36 14.82
N PHE A 176 3.96 -0.51 14.87
CA PHE A 176 2.98 0.34 14.17
C PHE A 176 2.04 1.08 15.13
N MET A 177 2.37 1.11 16.42
CA MET A 177 1.60 1.77 17.48
C MET A 177 1.44 3.29 17.31
N SER A 178 2.09 3.84 16.29
CA SER A 178 1.95 5.23 15.85
C SER A 178 0.72 5.49 14.99
N CYS A 179 0.06 4.45 14.46
CA CYS A 179 -1.15 4.60 13.67
C CYS A 179 -2.38 4.78 14.57
N ARG A 180 -3.46 5.34 14.03
CA ARG A 180 -4.74 5.44 14.76
C ARG A 180 -5.69 4.31 14.43
N ARG A 181 -5.54 3.76 13.23
CA ARG A 181 -6.42 2.74 12.67
C ARG A 181 -5.58 1.60 12.12
N ILE A 182 -5.91 0.37 12.50
CA ILE A 182 -5.22 -0.82 11.99
C ILE A 182 -6.25 -1.79 11.44
N ILE A 183 -5.99 -2.31 10.25
CA ILE A 183 -6.76 -3.41 9.67
C ILE A 183 -5.82 -4.57 9.35
N LEU A 184 -6.04 -5.65 10.08
CA LEU A 184 -5.22 -6.85 10.06
C LEU A 184 -6.05 -7.98 9.44
N LYS A 185 -5.59 -8.55 8.33
CA LYS A 185 -6.15 -9.80 7.82
C LYS A 185 -5.29 -10.95 8.31
N ILE A 186 -5.81 -11.73 9.26
CA ILE A 186 -5.02 -12.70 10.02
C ILE A 186 -5.18 -14.10 9.41
N ASN A 187 -4.05 -14.79 9.18
CA ASN A 187 -4.06 -16.18 8.73
C ASN A 187 -4.46 -17.15 9.85
N ARG A 188 -5.00 -18.30 9.44
CA ARG A 188 -5.30 -19.49 10.28
C ARG A 188 -4.11 -19.95 11.11
N ASN A 189 -2.90 -19.77 10.59
CA ASN A 189 -1.65 -20.19 11.24
C ASN A 189 -1.03 -19.12 12.15
N SER A 190 -1.80 -18.08 12.52
CA SER A 190 -1.32 -17.09 13.47
C SER A 190 -0.99 -17.74 14.82
N THR A 191 0.18 -17.42 15.37
CA THR A 191 0.62 -17.91 16.67
C THR A 191 0.30 -16.93 17.81
N TRP A 192 -0.52 -15.91 17.56
CA TRP A 192 -0.84 -14.89 18.55
C TRP A 192 -1.89 -15.39 19.56
N THR A 193 -1.51 -15.39 20.83
CA THR A 193 -2.37 -15.82 21.93
C THR A 193 -3.24 -14.68 22.45
N ALA A 194 -4.29 -14.99 23.22
CA ALA A 194 -5.08 -13.97 23.92
C ALA A 194 -4.23 -13.08 24.83
N GLN A 195 -3.22 -13.66 25.50
CA GLN A 195 -2.26 -12.90 26.32
C GLN A 195 -1.47 -11.89 25.49
N TRP A 196 -1.01 -12.29 24.29
CA TRP A 196 -0.29 -11.39 23.39
C TRP A 196 -1.18 -10.22 22.95
N TRP A 197 -2.45 -10.49 22.61
CA TRP A 197 -3.41 -9.44 22.22
C TRP A 197 -3.72 -8.46 23.34
N ASN A 198 -3.93 -8.96 24.56
CA ASN A 198 -4.15 -8.11 25.73
C ASN A 198 -2.93 -7.20 25.98
N ALA A 199 -1.72 -7.75 25.91
CA ALA A 199 -0.50 -6.95 26.06
C ALA A 199 -0.34 -5.91 24.95
N PHE A 200 -0.62 -6.30 23.69
CA PHE A 200 -0.56 -5.41 22.55
C PHE A 200 -1.52 -4.22 22.69
N ILE A 201 -2.79 -4.48 23.03
CA ILE A 201 -3.79 -3.42 23.18
C ILE A 201 -3.48 -2.54 24.41
N GLN A 202 -3.04 -3.14 25.52
CA GLN A 202 -2.64 -2.36 26.70
C GLN A 202 -1.47 -1.43 26.37
N ASN A 203 -0.43 -1.94 25.71
CA ASN A 203 0.68 -1.11 25.26
C ASN A 203 0.21 0.04 24.36
N TRP A 204 -0.85 -0.16 23.57
CA TRP A 204 -1.36 0.87 22.65
C TRP A 204 -2.13 1.95 23.39
N ILE A 205 -2.97 1.53 24.34
CA ILE A 205 -3.66 2.44 25.26
C ILE A 205 -2.64 3.31 26.01
N ASP A 206 -1.51 2.72 26.40
CA ASP A 206 -0.44 3.40 27.11
C ASP A 206 0.49 4.22 26.18
N SER A 207 0.26 4.19 24.86
CA SER A 207 1.03 4.95 23.87
C SER A 207 0.53 6.38 23.71
N ASP A 208 1.36 7.26 23.15
CA ASP A 208 0.99 8.66 22.87
C ASP A 208 -0.07 8.81 21.76
N VAL A 209 -0.42 7.72 21.07
CA VAL A 209 -1.40 7.71 19.97
C VAL A 209 -2.63 6.91 20.36
N ALA A 210 -3.77 7.59 20.43
CA ALA A 210 -5.04 6.94 20.71
C ALA A 210 -5.45 5.99 19.55
N LEU A 211 -5.66 4.71 19.89
CA LEU A 211 -6.25 3.74 18.97
C LEU A 211 -7.73 4.07 18.74
N GLU A 212 -8.06 4.50 17.53
CA GLU A 212 -9.44 4.83 17.13
C GLU A 212 -10.17 3.59 16.58
N TYR A 213 -9.46 2.71 15.87
CA TYR A 213 -10.07 1.57 15.19
C TYR A 213 -9.10 0.39 15.05
N LEU A 214 -9.52 -0.79 15.51
CA LEU A 214 -8.83 -2.05 15.27
C LEU A 214 -9.80 -3.03 14.59
N SER A 215 -9.42 -3.48 13.40
CA SER A 215 -10.13 -4.52 12.67
C SER A 215 -9.26 -5.73 12.45
N CYS A 216 -9.74 -6.88 12.89
CA CYS A 216 -9.10 -8.17 12.67
C CYS A 216 -10.03 -9.04 11.83
N ASN A 217 -9.70 -9.21 10.56
CA ASN A 217 -10.44 -10.07 9.64
C ASN A 217 -9.89 -11.49 9.80
N HIS A 218 -10.63 -12.31 10.53
CA HIS A 218 -10.31 -13.73 10.72
C HIS A 218 -11.00 -14.53 9.62
N THR A 219 -10.26 -15.51 9.08
CA THR A 219 -10.82 -16.41 8.08
C THR A 219 -11.68 -17.54 8.66
N GLU A 220 -11.64 -17.79 9.98
CA GLU A 220 -12.53 -18.72 10.71
C GLU A 220 -12.64 -18.33 12.20
N SER A 221 -13.66 -18.84 12.91
CA SER A 221 -13.99 -18.58 14.32
C SER A 221 -12.93 -19.11 15.30
N SER A 222 -11.86 -18.35 15.53
CA SER A 222 -10.97 -18.55 16.70
C SER A 222 -11.69 -18.15 18.00
N ASN A 223 -11.11 -18.50 19.16
CA ASN A 223 -11.56 -18.17 20.54
C ASN A 223 -11.63 -16.65 20.81
N PHE A 224 -12.43 -15.95 20.01
CA PHE A 224 -12.62 -14.52 20.00
C PHE A 224 -13.00 -13.99 21.38
N LEU A 225 -13.92 -14.69 22.06
CA LEU A 225 -14.36 -14.36 23.41
C LEU A 225 -13.21 -14.36 24.43
N GLU A 226 -12.24 -15.25 24.30
CA GLU A 226 -11.05 -15.28 25.17
C GLU A 226 -10.06 -14.15 24.83
N MET A 227 -10.03 -13.70 23.58
CA MET A 227 -9.22 -12.56 23.15
C MET A 227 -9.80 -11.22 23.63
N ILE A 228 -11.13 -11.11 23.74
CA ILE A 228 -11.80 -9.86 24.15
C ILE A 228 -12.18 -9.76 25.62
N SER A 229 -12.13 -10.85 26.39
CA SER A 229 -12.52 -10.82 27.81
C SER A 229 -11.65 -9.89 28.65
N GLY A 230 -10.44 -9.54 28.18
CA GLY A 230 -9.55 -8.55 28.79
C GLY A 230 -9.72 -7.10 28.31
N LEU A 231 -10.57 -6.83 27.32
CA LEU A 231 -10.53 -5.60 26.51
C LEU A 231 -11.73 -4.64 26.71
N SER A 232 -12.58 -4.86 27.71
CA SER A 232 -13.79 -4.04 27.94
C SER A 232 -13.43 -2.65 28.50
N GLN A 233 -12.99 -1.76 27.61
CA GLN A 233 -12.69 -0.35 27.87
C GLN A 233 -13.69 0.54 27.08
N PRO A 234 -14.22 1.63 27.67
CA PRO A 234 -15.35 2.38 27.11
C PRO A 234 -15.05 3.23 25.85
N TYR A 235 -13.80 3.34 25.38
CA TYR A 235 -13.41 4.31 24.35
C TYR A 235 -12.78 3.74 23.07
N VAL A 236 -12.60 2.42 22.95
CA VAL A 236 -12.00 1.78 21.75
C VAL A 236 -13.07 1.00 20.99
N ILE A 237 -13.26 1.32 19.70
CA ILE A 237 -14.10 0.51 18.81
C ILE A 237 -13.24 -0.64 18.27
N ILE A 238 -13.51 -1.82 18.80
CA ILE A 238 -12.86 -3.05 18.35
C ILE A 238 -13.86 -3.82 17.50
N GLN A 239 -13.59 -3.95 16.19
CA GLN A 239 -14.44 -4.67 15.26
C GLN A 239 -13.75 -5.96 14.80
N PHE A 240 -14.41 -7.10 15.03
CA PHE A 240 -13.96 -8.38 14.50
C PHE A 240 -14.98 -8.85 13.48
N LEU A 241 -14.53 -9.01 12.23
CA LEU A 241 -15.34 -9.55 11.15
C LEU A 241 -14.98 -11.03 10.97
N LEU A 242 -15.95 -11.90 11.23
CA LEU A 242 -15.90 -13.31 10.85
C LEU A 242 -16.36 -13.40 9.39
N SER A 243 -15.48 -13.81 8.49
CA SER A 243 -15.81 -14.03 7.07
C SER A 243 -16.24 -15.48 6.81
#